data_AF-A0A9P8FSF4-F1
#
_entry.id   AF-A0A9P8FSF4-F1
#
_cell.length_a   1.000
_cell.length_b   1.000
_cell.length_c   1.000
_cell.angle_alpha   90.00
_cell.angle_beta   90.00
_cell.angle_gamma   90.00
#
_symmetry.space_group_name_H-M   'P 1'
#
loop_
_entity.id
_entity.type
_entity.pdbx_description
1 polymer ?
#
loop_
_entity_poly.entity_id
_entity_poly.type
_entity_poly.pdbx_seq_one_letter_code
_entity_poly.pdbx_strand_id
1 'polypeptide(L)'
;MGVQTTTSSPTYLSTATTRFIPTNMIQDIFVYEAFKGFEVRFYLAIVVEGEHDVVVVFPSILPRRRVLEEVWRGAKSCLYEPKS
;
A
#
# COMPACT_ATOMS: atom_id res chain seq x y z
N MET A 1 11.51 12.72 3.86
CA MET A 1 10.91 11.59 4.61
C MET A 1 9.89 10.96 3.71
N GLY A 2 10.04 9.68 3.38
CA GLY A 2 9.20 8.95 2.43
C GLY A 2 8.93 7.53 2.89
N VAL A 3 8.09 6.81 2.17
CA VAL A 3 7.78 5.40 2.47
C VAL A 3 8.63 4.52 1.56
N GLN A 4 9.41 3.63 2.18
CA GLN A 4 10.18 2.61 1.48
C GLN A 4 9.50 1.26 1.71
N THR A 5 9.08 0.60 0.63
CA THR A 5 8.50 -0.74 0.68
C THR A 5 9.47 -1.71 0.01
N THR A 6 9.89 -2.74 0.74
CA THR A 6 10.68 -3.86 0.23
C THR A 6 9.75 -5.05 0.02
N THR A 7 9.63 -5.54 -1.22
CA THR A 7 8.88 -6.75 -1.55
C THR A 7 9.85 -7.78 -2.10
N SER A 8 10.02 -8.90 -1.40
CA SER A 8 10.72 -10.09 -1.93
C SER A 8 9.68 -11.05 -2.52
N SER A 9 9.78 -11.33 -3.82
CA SER A 9 8.91 -12.26 -4.56
C SER A 9 9.64 -13.58 -4.86
N PRO A 10 8.96 -14.74 -4.79
CA PRO A 10 9.57 -16.07 -4.97
C PRO A 10 9.64 -16.54 -6.44
N THR A 11 9.41 -15.67 -7.42
CA THR A 11 9.27 -16.05 -8.84
C THR A 11 10.33 -15.36 -9.70
N TYR A 12 11.18 -16.16 -10.36
CA TYR A 12 12.36 -15.78 -11.16
C TYR A 12 12.13 -14.83 -12.37
N LEU A 13 10.90 -14.41 -12.65
CA LEU A 13 10.54 -13.52 -13.79
C LEU A 13 9.86 -12.21 -13.37
N SER A 14 9.72 -11.94 -12.08
CA SER A 14 9.18 -10.68 -11.57
C SER A 14 10.21 -10.05 -10.65
N THR A 15 10.91 -9.03 -11.16
CA THR A 15 11.95 -8.30 -10.44
C THR A 15 11.40 -7.74 -9.13
N ALA A 16 12.07 -8.03 -8.01
CA ALA A 16 11.80 -7.41 -6.73
C ALA A 16 12.12 -5.91 -6.84
N THR A 17 11.09 -5.08 -7.00
CA THR A 17 11.23 -3.63 -7.16
C THR A 17 11.04 -2.93 -5.82
N THR A 18 12.12 -2.48 -5.21
CA THR A 18 12.07 -1.48 -4.13
C THR A 18 11.81 -0.11 -4.74
N ARG A 19 10.54 0.24 -4.95
CA ARG A 19 10.20 1.59 -5.44
C ARG A 19 9.99 2.51 -4.24
N PHE A 20 10.78 3.57 -4.18
CA PHE A 20 10.56 4.65 -3.23
C PHE A 20 9.47 5.56 -3.82
N ILE A 21 8.33 5.64 -3.15
CA ILE A 21 7.26 6.57 -3.52
C ILE A 21 7.43 7.79 -2.62
N PRO A 22 7.88 8.93 -3.16
CA PRO A 22 8.07 10.10 -2.35
C PRO A 22 6.70 10.62 -1.88
N THR A 23 6.61 11.02 -0.61
CA THR A 23 5.33 11.35 0.05
C THR A 23 4.55 12.47 -0.64
N ASN A 24 5.24 13.37 -1.33
CA ASN A 24 4.62 14.45 -2.11
C ASN A 24 3.81 13.96 -3.32
N MET A 25 4.09 12.75 -3.81
CA MET A 25 3.35 12.14 -4.91
C MET A 25 2.20 11.25 -4.40
N ILE A 26 2.08 11.03 -3.09
CA ILE A 26 0.99 10.24 -2.52
C ILE A 26 -0.23 11.14 -2.40
N GLN A 27 -1.26 10.84 -3.18
CA GLN A 27 -2.51 11.59 -3.13
C GLN A 27 -3.40 11.11 -1.98
N ASP A 28 -3.61 9.80 -1.89
CA ASP A 28 -4.38 9.18 -0.82
C ASP A 28 -4.06 7.68 -0.68
N ILE A 29 -4.47 7.11 0.45
CA ILE A 29 -4.31 5.70 0.79
C ILE A 29 -5.69 5.11 1.09
N PHE A 30 -6.03 4.01 0.41
CA PHE A 30 -7.33 3.36 0.52
C PHE A 30 -7.22 1.92 1.02
N VAL A 31 -8.22 1.48 1.79
CA VAL A 31 -8.46 0.07 2.08
C VAL A 31 -9.61 -0.38 1.19
N TYR A 32 -9.32 -1.27 0.25
CA TYR A 32 -10.31 -1.84 -0.65
C TYR A 32 -10.68 -3.26 -0.25
N GLU A 33 -11.90 -3.66 -0.60
CA GLU A 33 -12.36 -5.03 -0.54
C GLU A 33 -12.38 -5.64 -1.94
N ALA A 34 -12.05 -6.93 -2.03
CA ALA A 34 -12.11 -7.71 -3.26
C ALA A 34 -12.61 -9.12 -2.96
N PHE A 35 -13.32 -9.69 -3.92
CA PHE A 35 -13.73 -11.09 -3.89
C PHE A 35 -12.65 -11.96 -4.53
N LYS A 36 -12.18 -12.96 -3.80
CA LYS A 36 -11.31 -14.02 -4.33
C LYS A 36 -12.08 -15.34 -4.24
N GLY A 37 -12.73 -15.73 -5.34
CA GLY A 37 -13.70 -16.81 -5.32
C GLY A 37 -14.89 -16.43 -4.45
N PHE A 38 -15.08 -17.14 -3.32
CA PHE A 38 -16.13 -16.86 -2.33
C PHE A 38 -15.60 -16.15 -1.06
N GLU A 39 -14.31 -15.83 -1.00
CA GLU A 39 -13.72 -15.12 0.14
C GLU A 39 -13.68 -13.62 -0.11
N VAL A 40 -14.09 -12.83 0.90
CA VAL A 40 -13.85 -11.38 0.93
C VAL A 40 -12.46 -11.13 1.49
N ARG A 41 -11.62 -10.44 0.72
CA ARG A 41 -10.27 -10.05 1.11
C ARG A 41 -10.13 -8.53 1.09
N PHE A 42 -9.33 -8.02 2.01
CA PHE A 42 -9.01 -6.59 2.09
C PHE A 42 -7.58 -6.37 1.63
N TYR A 43 -7.34 -5.25 0.95
CA TYR A 43 -6.02 -4.84 0.52
C TYR A 43 -5.85 -3.32 0.67
N LEU A 44 -4.62 -2.90 0.95
CA LEU A 44 -4.25 -1.50 1.07
C LEU A 44 -3.64 -1.05 -0.25
N ALA A 45 -4.20 0.00 -0.85
CA ALA A 45 -3.76 0.59 -2.09
C ALA A 45 -3.36 2.07 -1.87
N ILE A 46 -2.33 2.50 -2.58
CA ILE A 46 -1.86 3.89 -2.57
C ILE A 46 -2.13 4.46 -3.96
N VAL A 47 -2.76 5.63 -4.01
CA VAL A 47 -2.94 6.42 -5.22
C VAL A 47 -1.77 7.39 -5.32
N VAL A 48 -1.06 7.32 -6.44
CA VAL A 48 0.10 8.15 -6.73
C VAL A 48 -0.28 9.15 -7.81
N GLU A 49 -0.03 10.43 -7.56
CA GLU A 49 -0.25 11.50 -8.53
C GLU A 49 0.65 11.29 -9.76
N GLY A 50 0.05 11.30 -10.95
CA GLY A 50 0.76 11.10 -12.22
C GLY A 50 0.92 9.64 -12.66
N GLU A 51 0.47 8.66 -11.87
CA GLU A 51 0.40 7.26 -12.30
C GLU A 51 -1.05 6.83 -12.53
N HIS A 52 -1.28 6.06 -13.60
CA HIS A 52 -2.60 5.51 -13.92
C HIS A 52 -2.95 4.29 -13.04
N ASP A 53 -1.93 3.61 -12.53
CA ASP A 53 -2.09 2.39 -11.75
C ASP A 53 -1.97 2.67 -10.24
N VAL A 54 -2.78 1.95 -9.46
CA VAL A 54 -2.70 2.00 -7.99
C VAL A 54 -1.66 1.02 -7.47
N VAL A 55 -0.93 1.41 -6.41
CA VAL A 55 0.11 0.57 -5.82
C VAL A 55 -0.46 -0.22 -4.64
N VAL A 56 -0.45 -1.56 -4.74
CA VAL A 56 -0.87 -2.44 -3.63
C VAL A 56 0.30 -2.69 -2.68
N VAL A 57 0.13 -2.36 -1.40
CA VAL A 57 1.22 -2.38 -0.40
C VAL A 57 1.59 -3.80 0.03
N PHE A 58 0.60 -4.70 0.16
CA PHE A 58 0.78 -6.07 0.62
C PHE A 58 0.23 -7.09 -0.39
N PRO A 59 0.88 -7.28 -1.55
CA PRO A 59 0.31 -8.07 -2.64
C PRO A 59 0.15 -9.57 -2.30
N SER A 60 1.02 -10.12 -1.45
CA SER A 60 1.04 -11.56 -1.14
C SER A 60 0.45 -11.92 0.22
N ILE A 61 0.71 -11.10 1.25
CA ILE A 61 0.37 -11.42 2.64
C ILE A 61 -1.12 -11.20 2.91
N LEU A 62 -1.78 -10.29 2.19
CA LEU A 62 -3.20 -9.93 2.30
C LEU A 62 -3.72 -9.98 3.76
N PRO A 63 -3.21 -9.07 4.63
CA PRO A 63 -3.53 -9.07 6.05
C PRO A 63 -5.03 -8.94 6.33
N ARG A 64 -5.46 -9.38 7.52
CA ARG A 64 -6.84 -9.16 7.97
C ARG A 64 -7.13 -7.66 8.09
N ARG A 65 -8.40 -7.29 7.88
CA ARG A 65 -8.90 -5.91 7.92
C ARG A 65 -8.38 -5.08 9.11
N ARG A 66 -8.42 -5.64 10.33
CA ARG A 66 -7.97 -4.93 11.54
C ARG A 66 -6.52 -4.44 11.44
N VAL A 67 -5.63 -5.26 10.91
CA VAL A 67 -4.21 -4.90 10.74
C VAL A 67 -4.07 -3.84 9.65
N LEU A 68 -4.82 -3.96 8.55
CA LEU A 68 -4.81 -2.95 7.49
C LEU A 68 -5.33 -1.59 7.98
N GLU A 69 -6.34 -1.56 8.83
CA GLU A 69 -6.87 -0.33 9.42
C GLU A 69 -5.84 0.34 10.35
N GLU A 70 -5.12 -0.43 11.17
CA GLU A 70 -4.05 0.09 12.03
C GLU A 70 -2.93 0.71 11.19
N VAL A 71 -2.48 0.00 10.15
CA VAL A 71 -1.45 0.50 9.22
C VAL A 71 -1.94 1.74 8.46
N TRP A 72 -3.18 1.75 7.99
CA TRP A 72 -3.78 2.88 7.30
C TRP A 72 -3.85 4.13 8.18
N ARG A 73 -4.28 3.97 9.45
CA ARG A 73 -4.31 5.08 10.41
C ARG A 73 -2.92 5.63 10.67
N GLY A 74 -1.93 4.77 10.89
CA GLY A 74 -0.54 5.17 11.06
C GLY A 74 0.01 5.90 9.83
N ALA A 75 -0.23 5.36 8.63
CA ALA A 75 0.22 5.96 7.38
C ALA A 75 -0.43 7.33 7.14
N LYS A 76 -1.74 7.50 7.42
CA LYS A 76 -2.42 8.79 7.30
C LYS A 76 -1.94 9.81 8.34
N SER A 77 -1.68 9.38 9.57
CA SER A 77 -1.06 10.22 10.60
C SER A 77 0.28 10.76 10.08
N CYS A 78 1.15 9.90 9.53
CA CYS A 78 2.42 10.34 8.95
C CYS A 78 2.29 11.25 7.72
N LEU A 79 1.21 11.13 6.93
CA LEU A 79 1.00 11.93 5.72
C LEU A 79 0.46 13.33 6.03
N TYR A 80 -0.48 13.42 6.98
CA TYR A 80 -1.27 14.63 7.23
C TYR A 80 -0.94 15.33 8.55
N GLU A 81 -0.15 14.75 9.44
CA GLU A 81 0.29 15.47 10.63
C GLU A 81 1.17 16.67 10.25
N PRO A 82 0.85 17.88 10.73
CA PRO A 82 1.73 19.01 10.57
C PRO A 82 3.05 18.70 11.29
N LYS A 83 4.17 18.86 10.59
CA LYS A 83 5.48 18.86 11.24
C LYS A 83 5.49 20.03 12.23
N SER A 84 5.46 19.72 13.52
CA SER A 84 5.71 20.71 14.58
C SER A 84 7.17 21.14 14.60
#